data_AF-A0A1G8BVS8-F1
#
_entry.id   AF-A0A1G8BVS8-F1
#
_cell.length_a   1.000
_cell.length_b   1.000
_cell.length_c   1.000
_cell.angle_alpha   90.00
_cell.angle_beta   90.00
_cell.angle_gamma   90.00
#
_symmetry.space_group_name_H-M   'P 1'
#
loop_
_entity.id
_entity.type
_entity.pdbx_description
1 polymer ?
#
loop_
_entity_poly.entity_id
_entity_poly.type
_entity_poly.pdbx_seq_one_letter_code
_entity_poly.pdbx_strand_id
1 'polypeptide(L)'
;MISTKRICLWSGPRNISTALMYAFAQRQDTKVFDEPLYAYYLKNHPEAKKYHPGSELILDTMENDGDEVVKMMLENTEKPVLFFKHMTHHLLGLKRDFMKNTINVILTRHPEEMLPSFDKVIENPTLNDVGYALHLELVNYFKASRIPFVVLDSKKVLLNPERTLQKLCEFAEIPFDANMLSWQPQQLKEDGVWAEYWYKSVHQSSGFMTYKSKDENISEHLKPLLKECLPYYNELIAYSI
;
A
#
# COMPACT_ATOMS: atom_id res chain seq x y z
N MET A 1 23.73 7.49 -17.08
CA MET A 1 22.49 6.68 -17.14
C MET A 1 21.53 7.28 -16.13
N ILE A 2 20.28 7.56 -16.51
CA ILE A 2 19.26 7.99 -15.54
C ILE A 2 19.00 6.78 -14.63
N SER A 3 19.24 6.93 -13.33
CA SER A 3 18.96 5.87 -12.36
C SER A 3 17.45 5.68 -12.26
N THR A 4 16.94 4.47 -12.51
CA THR A 4 15.53 4.12 -12.32
C THR A 4 15.11 4.40 -10.87
N LYS A 5 14.03 5.15 -10.68
CA LYS A 5 13.45 5.46 -9.37
C LYS A 5 12.46 4.35 -9.01
N ARG A 6 12.69 3.67 -7.88
CA ARG A 6 11.87 2.52 -7.43
C ARG A 6 11.12 2.89 -6.17
N ILE A 7 9.84 3.20 -6.30
CA ILE A 7 8.99 3.62 -5.18
C ILE A 7 8.27 2.39 -4.63
N CYS A 8 8.50 2.06 -3.37
CA CYS A 8 7.79 1.01 -2.64
C CYS A 8 6.80 1.66 -1.68
N LEU A 9 5.51 1.49 -1.97
CA LEU A 9 4.41 1.90 -1.11
C LEU A 9 4.05 0.74 -0.17
N TRP A 10 4.39 0.86 1.12
CA TRP A 10 4.07 -0.08 2.19
C TRP A 10 2.77 0.33 2.88
N SER A 11 1.67 -0.31 2.51
CA SER A 11 0.33 0.01 3.03
C SER A 11 -0.13 -1.01 4.08
N GLY A 12 -1.21 -0.68 4.78
CA GLY A 12 -2.14 -1.64 5.36
C GLY A 12 -3.37 -1.79 4.45
N PRO A 13 -4.29 -2.73 4.75
CA PRO A 13 -5.52 -2.86 3.98
C PRO A 13 -6.39 -1.61 4.10
N ARG A 14 -7.19 -1.32 3.08
CA ARG A 14 -8.23 -0.25 3.07
C ARG A 14 -7.72 1.18 3.29
N ASN A 15 -6.46 1.46 2.95
CA ASN A 15 -5.80 2.77 3.06
C ASN A 15 -5.64 3.52 1.72
N ILE A 16 -6.52 3.33 0.73
CA ILE A 16 -6.44 3.96 -0.61
C ILE A 16 -5.15 3.68 -1.43
N SER A 17 -4.39 2.63 -1.10
CA SER A 17 -3.16 2.27 -1.81
C SER A 17 -3.37 2.00 -3.30
N THR A 18 -4.48 1.37 -3.68
CA THR A 18 -4.84 1.18 -5.10
C THR A 18 -5.12 2.51 -5.81
N ALA A 19 -5.73 3.50 -5.14
CA ALA A 19 -5.93 4.82 -5.74
C ALA A 19 -4.59 5.55 -5.98
N LEU A 20 -3.62 5.41 -5.07
CA LEU A 20 -2.26 5.90 -5.30
C LEU A 20 -1.58 5.15 -6.46
N MET A 21 -1.74 3.84 -6.57
CA MET A 21 -1.25 3.08 -7.72
C MET A 21 -1.85 3.60 -9.03
N TYR A 22 -3.16 3.83 -9.07
CA TYR A 22 -3.85 4.41 -10.22
C TYR A 22 -3.32 5.80 -10.58
N ALA A 23 -3.06 6.65 -9.58
CA ALA A 23 -2.45 7.97 -9.78
C ALA A 23 -1.07 7.85 -10.46
N PHE A 24 -0.20 6.96 -9.99
CA PHE A 24 1.11 6.73 -10.61
C PHE A 24 1.00 6.11 -12.01
N ALA A 25 -0.03 5.29 -12.26
CA ALA A 25 -0.28 4.70 -13.58
C ALA A 25 -0.63 5.74 -14.66
N GLN A 26 -1.03 6.96 -14.28
CA GLN A 26 -1.32 8.03 -15.24
C GLN A 26 -0.06 8.72 -15.79
N ARG A 27 1.10 8.48 -15.19
CA ARG A 27 2.36 9.07 -15.64
C ARG A 27 2.95 8.27 -16.80
N GLN A 28 3.34 8.95 -17.87
CA GLN A 28 3.92 8.31 -19.05
C GLN A 28 5.27 7.60 -18.76
N ASP A 29 6.01 8.11 -17.78
CA ASP A 29 7.34 7.64 -17.36
C ASP A 29 7.29 6.49 -16.33
N THR A 30 6.10 6.03 -15.94
CA THR A 30 5.94 5.10 -14.82
C THR A 30 5.38 3.76 -15.26
N LYS A 31 5.86 2.68 -14.62
CA LYS A 31 5.20 1.36 -14.60
C LYS A 31 4.79 1.04 -13.17
N VAL A 32 3.57 0.54 -12.98
CA VAL A 32 3.04 0.15 -11.67
C VAL A 32 2.97 -1.36 -11.53
N PHE A 33 3.05 -1.83 -10.28
CA PHE A 33 2.95 -3.24 -9.93
C PHE A 33 2.03 -3.38 -8.73
N ASP A 34 1.01 -4.22 -8.87
CA ASP A 34 0.03 -4.48 -7.82
C ASP A 34 0.47 -5.66 -6.96
N GLU A 35 0.81 -5.39 -5.70
CA GLU A 35 1.15 -6.33 -4.63
C GLU A 35 2.04 -7.52 -5.07
N PRO A 36 3.23 -7.30 -5.64
CA PRO A 36 4.03 -8.37 -6.23
C PRO A 36 4.52 -9.42 -5.20
N LEU A 37 4.46 -9.14 -3.90
CA LEU A 37 4.79 -10.07 -2.81
C LEU A 37 3.60 -10.90 -2.29
N TYR A 38 2.42 -10.79 -2.91
CA TYR A 38 1.21 -11.40 -2.37
C TYR A 38 1.24 -12.94 -2.41
N ALA A 39 1.67 -13.55 -3.51
CA ALA A 39 1.81 -15.01 -3.58
C ALA A 39 2.88 -15.53 -2.61
N TYR A 40 4.03 -14.85 -2.48
CA TYR A 40 5.03 -15.15 -1.45
C TYR A 40 4.42 -15.18 -0.04
N TYR A 41 3.61 -14.17 0.30
CA TYR A 41 2.91 -14.11 1.57
C TYR A 41 1.97 -15.32 1.77
N LEU A 42 1.09 -15.58 0.82
CA LEU A 42 0.11 -16.67 0.93
C LEU A 42 0.77 -18.06 1.02
N LYS A 43 1.87 -18.27 0.28
CA LYS A 43 2.65 -19.51 0.34
C LYS A 43 3.26 -19.75 1.72
N ASN A 44 3.69 -18.68 2.39
CA ASN A 44 4.41 -18.76 3.66
C ASN A 44 3.51 -18.49 4.89
N HIS A 45 2.23 -18.17 4.69
CA HIS A 45 1.24 -17.98 5.76
C HIS A 45 -0.02 -18.83 5.54
N PRO A 46 0.02 -20.16 5.83
CA PRO A 46 -1.07 -21.09 5.52
C PRO A 46 -2.44 -20.73 6.12
N GLU A 47 -2.47 -20.04 7.26
CA GLU A 47 -3.73 -19.58 7.85
C GLU A 47 -4.36 -18.45 7.02
N ALA A 48 -3.54 -17.56 6.44
CA ALA A 48 -4.03 -16.47 5.59
C ALA A 48 -4.58 -16.99 4.27
N LYS A 49 -3.92 -18.01 3.71
CA LYS A 49 -4.38 -18.73 2.53
C LYS A 49 -5.82 -19.23 2.66
N LYS A 50 -6.28 -19.60 3.86
CA LYS A 50 -7.63 -20.15 4.08
C LYS A 50 -8.75 -19.13 3.95
N TYR A 51 -8.50 -17.86 4.27
CA TYR A 51 -9.54 -16.82 4.31
C TYR A 51 -9.37 -15.72 3.24
N HIS A 52 -8.18 -15.58 2.65
CA HIS A 52 -7.99 -14.61 1.57
C HIS A 52 -8.68 -15.06 0.26
N PRO A 53 -9.53 -14.22 -0.33
CA PRO A 53 -10.24 -14.57 -1.56
C PRO A 53 -9.26 -14.69 -2.74
N GLY A 54 -9.46 -15.70 -3.59
CA GLY A 54 -8.64 -15.94 -4.78
C GLY A 54 -7.25 -16.55 -4.51
N SER A 55 -6.99 -17.05 -3.29
CA SER A 55 -5.64 -17.51 -2.89
C SER A 55 -5.00 -18.53 -3.83
N GLU A 56 -5.73 -19.55 -4.29
CA GLU A 56 -5.15 -20.54 -5.23
C GLU A 56 -4.78 -19.89 -6.58
N LEU A 57 -5.66 -19.04 -7.12
CA LEU A 57 -5.39 -18.33 -8.37
C LEU A 57 -4.19 -17.39 -8.25
N ILE A 58 -4.02 -16.72 -7.10
CA ILE A 58 -2.85 -15.88 -6.81
C ILE A 58 -1.57 -16.72 -6.83
N LEU A 59 -1.57 -17.86 -6.14
CA LEU A 59 -0.41 -18.76 -6.08
C LEU A 59 -0.05 -19.34 -7.45
N ASP A 60 -1.05 -19.64 -8.29
CA ASP A 60 -0.86 -20.22 -9.61
C ASP A 60 -0.37 -19.20 -10.66
N THR A 61 -0.63 -17.91 -10.45
CA THR A 61 -0.38 -16.85 -11.47
C THR A 61 0.78 -15.92 -11.17
N MET A 62 1.33 -15.95 -9.94
CA MET A 62 2.38 -15.03 -9.50
C MET A 62 3.64 -15.75 -9.02
N GLU A 63 4.74 -14.99 -8.94
CA GLU A 63 5.97 -15.48 -8.33
C GLU A 63 5.78 -15.70 -6.82
N ASN A 64 6.18 -16.89 -6.38
CA ASN A 64 5.99 -17.40 -5.04
C ASN A 64 7.26 -17.29 -4.19
N ASP A 65 8.41 -17.01 -4.80
CA ASP A 65 9.69 -16.77 -4.14
C ASP A 65 9.91 -15.27 -3.93
N GLY A 66 10.00 -14.85 -2.67
CA GLY A 66 10.20 -13.45 -2.31
C GLY A 66 11.55 -12.88 -2.77
N ASP A 67 12.59 -13.71 -2.83
CA ASP A 67 13.92 -13.26 -3.29
C ASP A 67 13.91 -12.99 -4.81
N GLU A 68 13.20 -13.80 -5.60
CA GLU A 68 13.00 -13.55 -7.03
C GLU A 68 12.11 -12.32 -7.29
N VAL A 69 11.07 -12.08 -6.47
CA VAL A 69 10.29 -10.84 -6.53
C VAL A 69 11.16 -9.62 -6.25
N VAL A 70 11.99 -9.67 -5.19
CA VAL A 70 12.91 -8.57 -4.86
C VAL A 70 13.91 -8.34 -5.98
N LYS A 71 14.47 -9.41 -6.56
CA LYS A 71 15.37 -9.31 -7.71
C LYS A 71 14.68 -8.64 -8.89
N MET A 72 13.46 -9.04 -9.24
CA MET A 72 12.65 -8.37 -10.27
C MET A 72 12.48 -6.88 -9.97
N MET A 73 12.15 -6.51 -8.74
CA MET A 73 11.99 -5.10 -8.35
C MET A 73 13.28 -4.30 -8.55
N LEU A 74 14.43 -4.86 -8.17
CA LEU A 74 15.73 -4.18 -8.24
C LEU A 74 16.33 -4.15 -9.64
N GLU A 75 16.11 -5.18 -10.46
CA GLU A 75 16.70 -5.31 -11.79
C GLU A 75 15.82 -4.71 -12.89
N ASN A 76 14.52 -4.49 -12.65
CA ASN A 76 13.62 -3.91 -13.65
C ASN A 76 14.05 -2.48 -14.01
N THR A 77 14.08 -2.21 -15.33
CA THR A 77 14.40 -0.90 -15.92
C THR A 77 13.47 -0.56 -17.09
N GLU A 78 12.27 -1.17 -17.15
CA GLU A 78 11.31 -0.97 -18.26
C GLU A 78 10.82 0.48 -18.39
N LYS A 79 10.81 1.21 -17.27
CA LYS A 79 10.42 2.61 -17.20
C LYS A 79 11.36 3.39 -16.26
N PRO A 80 11.51 4.72 -16.45
CA PRO A 80 12.27 5.57 -15.54
C PRO A 80 11.79 5.51 -14.08
N VAL A 81 10.48 5.34 -13.86
CA VAL A 81 9.88 5.20 -12.53
C VAL A 81 9.15 3.87 -12.44
N LEU A 82 9.38 3.14 -11.36
CA LEU A 82 8.65 1.92 -11.02
C LEU A 82 7.95 2.13 -9.69
N PHE A 83 6.64 1.87 -9.64
CA PHE A 83 5.83 2.01 -8.43
C PHE A 83 5.29 0.65 -8.00
N PHE A 84 5.77 0.15 -6.87
CA PHE A 84 5.37 -1.12 -6.30
C PHE A 84 4.44 -0.85 -5.12
N LYS A 85 3.17 -1.22 -5.28
CA LYS A 85 2.17 -1.12 -4.22
C LYS A 85 2.19 -2.41 -3.41
N HIS A 86 2.50 -2.33 -2.13
CA HIS A 86 2.60 -3.48 -1.23
C HIS A 86 1.66 -3.36 -0.03
N MET A 87 1.35 -4.51 0.58
CA MET A 87 0.89 -4.60 1.95
C MET A 87 2.06 -4.97 2.85
N THR A 88 2.17 -4.35 4.02
CA THR A 88 3.35 -4.53 4.89
C THR A 88 3.43 -5.95 5.47
N HIS A 89 2.27 -6.59 5.71
CA HIS A 89 2.22 -8.00 6.12
C HIS A 89 2.73 -8.98 5.05
N HIS A 90 2.84 -8.55 3.78
CA HIS A 90 3.43 -9.40 2.73
C HIS A 90 4.94 -9.59 2.87
N LEU A 91 5.62 -8.79 3.70
CA LEU A 91 7.06 -8.94 3.91
C LEU A 91 7.44 -10.22 4.64
N LEU A 92 6.57 -10.78 5.47
CA LEU A 92 6.73 -12.05 6.20
C LEU A 92 8.14 -12.70 6.22
N GLY A 93 9.05 -12.20 7.05
CA GLY A 93 10.40 -12.77 7.21
C GLY A 93 11.40 -12.52 6.07
N LEU A 94 10.98 -11.88 4.98
CA LEU A 94 11.82 -11.47 3.87
C LEU A 94 12.90 -10.48 4.32
N LYS A 95 14.11 -10.64 3.81
CA LYS A 95 15.24 -9.76 4.12
C LYS A 95 14.96 -8.36 3.61
N ARG A 96 15.08 -7.35 4.48
CA ARG A 96 14.72 -5.96 4.18
C ARG A 96 15.87 -5.12 3.60
N ASP A 97 17.02 -5.72 3.30
CA ASP A 97 18.20 -5.00 2.81
C ASP A 97 17.95 -4.32 1.45
N PHE A 98 17.09 -4.89 0.61
CA PHE A 98 16.75 -4.31 -0.70
C PHE A 98 16.15 -2.90 -0.58
N MET A 99 15.49 -2.58 0.54
CA MET A 99 14.84 -1.29 0.76
C MET A 99 15.84 -0.13 0.80
N LYS A 100 17.14 -0.39 0.99
CA LYS A 100 18.21 0.61 0.86
C LYS A 100 18.33 1.16 -0.57
N ASN A 101 17.84 0.40 -1.56
CA ASN A 101 17.89 0.73 -2.98
C ASN A 101 16.53 1.17 -3.53
N THR A 102 15.56 1.48 -2.66
CA THR A 102 14.22 1.93 -3.02
C THR A 102 13.85 3.21 -2.27
N ILE A 103 12.85 3.92 -2.79
CA ILE A 103 12.19 5.05 -2.16
C ILE A 103 11.03 4.47 -1.35
N ASN A 104 11.08 4.59 -0.03
CA ASN A 104 10.13 3.93 0.86
C ASN A 104 9.04 4.88 1.33
N VAL A 105 7.79 4.49 1.11
CA VAL A 105 6.60 5.26 1.44
C VAL A 105 5.70 4.39 2.29
N ILE A 106 5.35 4.81 3.50
CA ILE A 106 4.36 4.11 4.33
C ILE A 106 3.02 4.80 4.16
N LEU A 107 1.95 4.03 3.96
CA LEU A 107 0.59 4.54 3.85
C LEU A 107 -0.29 4.00 4.96
N THR A 108 -0.75 4.91 5.81
CA THR A 108 -1.61 4.59 6.94
C THR A 108 -2.90 5.41 6.89
N ARG A 109 -3.86 4.98 7.70
CA ARG A 109 -5.17 5.63 7.85
C ARG A 109 -5.59 5.53 9.30
N HIS A 110 -6.39 6.47 9.78
CA HIS A 110 -6.95 6.37 11.13
C HIS A 110 -7.73 5.05 11.32
N PRO A 111 -7.44 4.24 12.36
CA PRO A 111 -8.04 2.91 12.52
C PRO A 111 -9.56 2.94 12.66
N GLU A 112 -10.13 3.98 13.26
CA GLU A 112 -11.58 4.15 13.37
C GLU A 112 -12.29 4.22 11.99
N GLU A 113 -11.62 4.77 10.96
CA GLU A 113 -12.20 4.84 9.62
C GLU A 113 -11.94 3.59 8.78
N MET A 114 -10.81 2.92 9.06
CA MET A 114 -10.27 1.79 8.31
C MET A 114 -10.94 0.48 8.74
N LEU A 115 -10.98 0.18 10.05
CA LEU A 115 -11.46 -1.08 10.60
C LEU A 115 -12.88 -1.44 10.12
N PRO A 116 -13.89 -0.54 10.13
CA PRO A 116 -15.22 -0.89 9.66
C PRO A 116 -15.28 -1.24 8.16
N SER A 117 -14.34 -0.72 7.35
CA SER A 117 -14.27 -1.10 5.94
C SER A 117 -13.62 -2.46 5.73
N PHE A 118 -12.69 -2.85 6.61
CA PHE A 118 -11.95 -4.10 6.49
C PHE A 118 -12.78 -5.27 7.03
N ASP A 119 -13.47 -5.06 8.16
CA ASP A 119 -14.38 -6.03 8.79
C ASP A 119 -15.52 -6.50 7.87
N LYS A 120 -15.92 -5.68 6.88
CA LYS A 120 -16.90 -6.08 5.84
C LYS A 120 -16.40 -7.17 4.89
N VAL A 121 -15.10 -7.42 4.86
CA VAL A 121 -14.47 -8.38 3.93
C VAL A 121 -13.75 -9.49 4.69
N ILE A 122 -13.05 -9.15 5.77
CA ILE A 122 -12.37 -10.11 6.66
C ILE A 122 -13.07 -10.08 8.01
N GLU A 123 -13.77 -11.16 8.36
CA GLU A 123 -14.44 -11.28 9.64
C GLU A 123 -13.42 -11.42 10.78
N ASN A 124 -13.65 -10.69 11.89
CA ASN A 124 -12.80 -10.72 13.10
C ASN A 124 -11.32 -10.42 12.80
N PRO A 125 -11.00 -9.25 12.22
CA PRO A 125 -9.62 -8.91 11.89
C PRO A 125 -8.75 -8.85 13.15
N THR A 126 -7.47 -9.15 12.99
CA THR A 126 -6.46 -9.06 14.05
C THR A 126 -5.49 -7.89 13.81
N LEU A 127 -4.65 -7.58 14.80
CA LEU A 127 -3.61 -6.55 14.66
C LEU A 127 -2.63 -6.84 13.51
N ASN A 128 -2.37 -8.12 13.23
CA ASN A 128 -1.49 -8.54 12.15
C ASN A 128 -2.10 -8.27 10.77
N ASP A 129 -3.40 -8.49 10.61
CA ASP A 129 -4.10 -8.27 9.33
C ASP A 129 -4.08 -6.79 8.93
N VAL A 130 -4.26 -5.90 9.91
CA VAL A 130 -4.37 -4.45 9.68
C VAL A 130 -3.03 -3.73 9.55
N GLY A 131 -1.94 -4.37 10.02
CA GLY A 131 -0.57 -3.96 9.72
C GLY A 131 -0.03 -2.73 10.46
N TYR A 132 -0.75 -2.14 11.41
CA TYR A 132 -0.27 -0.96 12.15
C TYR A 132 1.03 -1.21 12.92
N ALA A 133 1.13 -2.34 13.62
CA ALA A 133 2.35 -2.72 14.31
C ALA A 133 3.52 -2.93 13.34
N LEU A 134 3.25 -3.54 12.18
CA LEU A 134 4.25 -3.78 11.13
C LEU A 134 4.72 -2.50 10.46
N HIS A 135 3.85 -1.50 10.29
CA HIS A 135 4.26 -0.16 9.83
C HIS A 135 5.30 0.44 10.77
N LEU A 136 5.06 0.38 12.08
CA LEU A 136 5.98 0.94 13.05
C LEU A 136 7.29 0.13 13.12
N GLU A 137 7.22 -1.19 13.02
CA GLU A 137 8.40 -2.05 12.88
C GLU A 137 9.27 -1.62 11.69
N LEU A 138 8.64 -1.31 10.55
CA LEU A 138 9.31 -0.86 9.36
C LEU A 138 9.93 0.53 9.52
N VAL A 139 9.22 1.47 10.15
CA VAL A 139 9.77 2.79 10.53
C VAL A 139 11.01 2.62 11.40
N ASN A 140 10.95 1.76 12.42
CA ASN A 140 12.07 1.51 13.32
C ASN A 140 13.27 0.91 12.58
N TYR A 141 13.02 -0.02 11.65
CA TYR A 141 14.06 -0.57 10.77
C TYR A 141 14.70 0.52 9.89
N PHE A 142 13.91 1.39 9.27
CA PHE A 142 14.41 2.49 8.46
C PHE A 142 15.26 3.47 9.27
N LYS A 143 14.82 3.85 10.47
CA LYS A 143 15.57 4.73 11.38
C LYS A 143 16.90 4.10 11.80
N ALA A 144 16.88 2.83 12.23
CA ALA A 144 18.09 2.12 12.64
C ALA A 144 19.10 1.97 11.48
N SER A 145 18.59 1.76 10.26
CA SER A 145 19.39 1.57 9.05
C SER A 145 19.72 2.86 8.29
N ARG A 146 19.26 4.03 8.79
CA ARG A 146 19.37 5.34 8.12
C ARG A 146 18.83 5.34 6.68
N ILE A 147 17.75 4.59 6.44
CA ILE A 147 17.05 4.55 5.15
C ILE A 147 16.02 5.69 5.14
N PRO A 148 16.03 6.59 4.14
CA PRO A 148 15.00 7.60 4.00
C PRO A 148 13.61 6.98 3.79
N PHE A 149 12.60 7.54 4.45
CA PHE A 149 11.21 7.14 4.28
C PHE A 149 10.28 8.35 4.49
N VAL A 150 9.04 8.21 4.03
CA VAL A 150 7.97 9.17 4.30
C VAL A 150 6.69 8.44 4.70
N VAL A 151 5.87 9.04 5.56
CA VAL A 151 4.54 8.53 5.89
C VAL A 151 3.46 9.38 5.21
N LEU A 152 2.49 8.71 4.60
CA LEU A 152 1.27 9.31 4.07
C LEU A 152 0.10 8.91 4.96
N ASP A 153 -0.69 9.89 5.35
CA ASP A 153 -1.99 9.67 5.96
C ASP A 153 -3.08 9.76 4.87
N SER A 154 -3.88 8.70 4.72
CA SER A 154 -4.91 8.64 3.68
C SER A 154 -5.89 9.81 3.74
N LYS A 155 -6.24 10.31 4.94
CA LYS A 155 -7.17 11.45 5.06
C LYS A 155 -6.52 12.72 4.54
N LYS A 156 -5.24 12.98 4.81
CA LYS A 156 -4.50 14.10 4.21
C LYS A 156 -4.46 14.02 2.68
N VAL A 157 -4.21 12.81 2.14
CA VAL A 157 -4.23 12.58 0.69
C VAL A 157 -5.61 12.95 0.12
N LEU A 158 -6.71 12.47 0.71
CA LEU A 158 -8.06 12.74 0.20
C LEU A 158 -8.52 14.20 0.39
N LEU A 159 -8.00 14.91 1.39
CA LEU A 159 -8.29 16.33 1.61
C LEU A 159 -7.58 17.23 0.60
N ASN A 160 -6.36 16.90 0.19
CA ASN A 160 -5.64 17.64 -0.84
C ASN A 160 -4.69 16.70 -1.63
N PRO A 161 -5.22 15.98 -2.64
CA PRO A 161 -4.44 15.00 -3.39
C PRO A 161 -3.26 15.64 -4.11
N GLU A 162 -3.47 16.79 -4.76
CA GLU A 162 -2.45 17.51 -5.51
C GLU A 162 -1.25 17.88 -4.63
N ARG A 163 -1.50 18.57 -3.51
CA ARG A 163 -0.43 18.99 -2.60
C ARG A 163 0.32 17.79 -2.01
N THR A 164 -0.38 16.72 -1.68
CA THR A 164 0.24 15.53 -1.10
C THR A 164 1.09 14.79 -2.12
N LEU A 165 0.61 14.66 -3.37
CA LEU A 165 1.35 14.05 -4.47
C LEU A 165 2.55 14.90 -4.90
N GLN A 166 2.47 16.23 -4.87
CA GLN A 166 3.61 17.12 -5.10
C GLN A 166 4.74 16.84 -4.10
N LYS A 167 4.42 16.80 -2.80
CA LYS A 167 5.40 16.47 -1.75
C LYS A 167 5.97 15.05 -1.89
N LEU A 168 5.14 14.09 -2.28
CA LEU A 168 5.59 12.71 -2.53
C LEU A 168 6.55 12.65 -3.73
N CYS A 169 6.24 13.37 -4.81
CA CYS A 169 7.10 13.44 -6.00
C CYS A 169 8.43 14.14 -5.66
N GLU A 170 8.39 15.21 -4.87
CA GLU A 170 9.60 15.89 -4.34
C GLU A 170 10.47 14.93 -3.52
N PHE A 171 9.88 14.20 -2.57
CA PHE A 171 10.58 13.18 -1.77
C PHE A 171 11.18 12.06 -2.65
N ALA A 172 10.47 11.65 -3.70
CA ALA A 172 10.93 10.64 -4.65
C ALA A 172 11.91 11.18 -5.71
N GLU A 173 12.19 12.49 -5.70
CA GLU A 173 13.00 13.20 -6.70
C GLU A 173 12.52 12.95 -8.14
N ILE A 174 11.21 13.05 -8.36
CA ILE A 174 10.56 12.97 -9.68
C ILE A 174 9.69 14.23 -9.89
N PRO A 175 9.48 14.69 -11.13
CA PRO A 175 8.58 15.81 -11.38
C PRO A 175 7.14 15.39 -11.08
N PHE A 176 6.37 16.27 -10.44
CA PHE A 176 4.92 16.09 -10.32
C PHE A 176 4.27 16.13 -11.71
N ASP A 177 3.26 15.28 -11.91
CA ASP A 177 2.46 15.23 -13.13
C ASP A 177 0.98 15.37 -12.76
N ALA A 178 0.30 16.39 -13.30
CA ALA A 178 -1.11 16.66 -13.01
C ALA A 178 -2.03 15.53 -13.47
N ASN A 179 -1.61 14.69 -14.43
CA ASN A 179 -2.38 13.52 -14.87
C ASN A 179 -2.60 12.53 -13.72
N MET A 180 -1.76 12.55 -12.67
CA MET A 180 -1.92 11.70 -11.49
C MET A 180 -3.25 11.94 -10.73
N LEU A 181 -3.94 13.06 -10.98
CA LEU A 181 -5.15 13.44 -10.25
C LEU A 181 -6.43 12.87 -10.83
N SER A 182 -6.41 12.37 -12.07
CA SER A 182 -7.60 11.86 -12.73
C SER A 182 -7.30 10.67 -13.64
N TRP A 183 -8.22 9.71 -13.69
CA TRP A 183 -8.16 8.54 -14.54
C TRP A 183 -9.53 8.22 -15.11
N GLN A 184 -9.59 7.33 -16.10
CA GLN A 184 -10.85 6.80 -16.59
C GLN A 184 -11.37 5.72 -15.61
N PRO A 185 -12.68 5.70 -15.29
CA PRO A 185 -13.27 4.61 -14.53
C PRO A 185 -13.17 3.27 -15.27
N GLN A 186 -12.17 2.47 -14.93
CA GLN A 186 -11.94 1.14 -15.51
C GLN A 186 -10.97 0.31 -14.65
N GLN A 187 -10.92 -1.00 -14.93
CA GLN A 187 -9.85 -1.88 -14.47
C GLN A 187 -8.54 -1.55 -15.20
N LEU A 188 -7.41 -1.54 -14.49
CA LEU A 188 -6.09 -1.46 -15.12
C LEU A 188 -5.60 -2.84 -15.53
N LYS A 189 -4.77 -2.90 -16.57
CA LYS A 189 -4.14 -4.17 -16.97
C LYS A 189 -3.16 -4.70 -15.90
N GLU A 190 -2.67 -3.80 -15.04
CA GLU A 190 -1.77 -4.10 -13.92
C GLU A 190 -2.51 -4.59 -12.67
N ASP A 191 -3.84 -4.51 -12.63
CA ASP A 191 -4.62 -4.98 -11.49
C ASP A 191 -4.42 -6.48 -11.30
N GLY A 192 -4.13 -6.89 -10.06
CA GLY A 192 -3.98 -8.30 -9.73
C GLY A 192 -5.28 -9.09 -9.89
N VAL A 193 -5.16 -10.42 -9.95
CA VAL A 193 -6.33 -11.34 -10.07
C VAL A 193 -7.33 -11.20 -8.92
N TRP A 194 -6.94 -10.60 -7.79
CA TRP A 194 -7.81 -10.30 -6.66
C TRP A 194 -8.67 -9.04 -6.83
N ALA A 195 -8.47 -8.26 -7.89
CA ALA A 195 -9.13 -6.97 -8.07
C ALA A 195 -10.67 -7.05 -8.00
N GLU A 196 -11.26 -8.16 -8.45
CA GLU A 196 -12.71 -8.39 -8.38
C GLU A 196 -13.27 -8.32 -6.95
N TYR A 197 -12.46 -8.69 -5.95
CA TYR A 197 -12.87 -8.68 -4.54
C TYR A 197 -12.68 -7.31 -3.87
N TRP A 198 -11.69 -6.54 -4.32
CA TRP A 198 -11.20 -5.38 -3.56
C TRP A 198 -11.42 -4.03 -4.24
N TYR A 199 -11.47 -3.97 -5.58
CA TYR A 199 -11.23 -2.74 -6.36
C TYR A 199 -12.47 -2.12 -7.00
N LYS A 200 -13.65 -2.67 -6.74
CA LYS A 200 -14.93 -2.14 -7.25
C LYS A 200 -15.04 -0.60 -7.13
N SER A 201 -14.61 -0.02 -6.00
CA SER A 201 -14.68 1.42 -5.80
C SER A 201 -13.73 2.24 -6.68
N VAL A 202 -12.51 1.75 -6.95
CA VAL A 202 -11.54 2.50 -7.77
C VAL A 202 -11.82 2.32 -9.26
N HIS A 203 -12.35 1.16 -9.67
CA HIS A 203 -12.82 0.91 -11.03
C HIS A 203 -13.97 1.84 -11.45
N GLN A 204 -14.72 2.34 -10.47
CA GLN A 204 -15.85 3.27 -10.68
C GLN A 204 -15.46 4.74 -10.47
N SER A 205 -14.24 5.03 -10.02
CA SER A 205 -13.80 6.41 -9.76
C SER A 205 -13.02 6.96 -10.94
N SER A 206 -12.98 8.29 -11.04
CA SER A 206 -12.18 9.03 -12.04
C SER A 206 -11.06 9.86 -11.43
N GLY A 207 -10.73 9.58 -10.16
CA GLY A 207 -9.76 10.31 -9.35
C GLY A 207 -9.87 9.89 -7.87
N PHE A 208 -9.15 10.60 -7.00
CA PHE A 208 -9.28 10.41 -5.55
C PHE A 208 -10.68 10.81 -5.09
N MET A 209 -11.33 9.93 -4.33
CA MET A 209 -12.65 10.21 -3.78
C MET A 209 -12.59 11.36 -2.77
N THR A 210 -13.58 12.24 -2.77
CA THR A 210 -13.66 13.30 -1.75
C THR A 210 -13.75 12.67 -0.36
N TYR A 211 -12.92 13.15 0.58
CA TYR A 211 -13.01 12.73 1.98
C TYR A 211 -14.41 12.99 2.54
N LYS A 212 -14.98 11.98 3.19
CA LYS A 212 -16.21 12.09 3.97
C LYS A 212 -15.93 11.54 5.35
N SER A 213 -16.19 12.34 6.38
CA SER A 213 -16.19 11.84 7.75
C SER A 213 -17.24 10.74 7.85
N LYS A 214 -16.90 9.66 8.56
CA LYS A 214 -17.88 8.65 8.92
C LYS A 214 -18.34 8.95 10.34
N ASP A 215 -19.64 9.19 10.50
CA ASP A 215 -20.29 9.26 11.83
C ASP A 215 -20.83 7.88 12.24
N GLU A 216 -20.25 6.79 11.71
CA GLU A 216 -20.63 5.43 12.08
C GLU A 216 -19.93 5.05 13.38
N ASN A 217 -20.71 4.71 14.41
CA ASN A 217 -20.17 4.10 15.63
C ASN A 217 -19.45 2.80 15.26
N ILE A 218 -18.20 2.66 15.71
CA ILE A 218 -17.46 1.42 15.55
C ILE A 218 -18.15 0.30 16.33
N SER A 219 -18.35 -0.84 15.66
CA SER A 219 -18.93 -2.04 16.26
C SER A 219 -18.19 -2.45 17.53
N GLU A 220 -18.92 -2.91 18.55
CA GLU A 220 -18.34 -3.27 19.86
C GLU A 220 -17.18 -4.26 19.75
N HIS A 221 -17.26 -5.24 18.83
CA HIS A 221 -16.23 -6.26 18.65
C HIS A 221 -14.90 -5.70 18.13
N LEU A 222 -14.91 -4.55 17.45
CA LEU A 222 -13.71 -3.89 16.93
C LEU A 222 -13.07 -2.93 17.93
N LYS A 223 -13.75 -2.57 19.02
CA LYS A 223 -13.21 -1.63 20.01
C LYS A 223 -11.89 -2.08 20.65
N PRO A 224 -11.70 -3.36 21.02
CA PRO A 224 -10.42 -3.84 21.53
C PRO A 224 -9.30 -3.64 20.51
N LEU A 225 -9.52 -4.04 19.25
CA LEU A 225 -8.54 -3.87 18.17
C LEU A 225 -8.26 -2.40 17.87
N LEU A 226 -9.28 -1.53 17.88
CA LEU A 226 -9.09 -0.09 17.74
C LEU A 226 -8.15 0.46 18.80
N LYS A 227 -8.35 0.06 20.06
CA LYS A 227 -7.49 0.47 21.19
C LYS A 227 -6.04 0.00 21.00
N GLU A 228 -5.83 -1.20 20.45
CA GLU A 228 -4.50 -1.70 20.12
C GLU A 228 -3.84 -0.95 18.95
N CYS A 229 -4.61 -0.56 17.93
CA CYS A 229 -4.10 0.13 16.74
C CYS A 229 -3.72 1.60 17.00
N LEU A 230 -4.45 2.30 17.88
CA LEU A 230 -4.32 3.75 18.09
C LEU A 230 -2.90 4.20 18.50
N PRO A 231 -2.20 3.56 19.44
CA PRO A 231 -0.82 3.94 19.78
C PRO A 231 0.13 3.91 18.58
N TYR A 232 0.06 2.85 17.76
CA TYR A 232 0.88 2.73 16.55
C TYR A 232 0.54 3.82 15.54
N TYR A 233 -0.74 4.08 15.28
CA TYR A 233 -1.16 5.14 14.36
C TYR A 233 -0.66 6.52 14.83
N ASN A 234 -0.81 6.83 16.11
CA ASN A 234 -0.38 8.11 16.68
C ASN A 234 1.13 8.34 16.54
N GLU A 235 1.95 7.28 16.64
CA GLU A 235 3.39 7.39 16.39
C GLU A 235 3.70 7.57 14.91
N LEU A 236 3.01 6.83 14.02
CA LEU A 236 3.22 6.92 12.57
C LEU A 236 2.91 8.31 12.02
N ILE A 237 1.82 8.95 12.46
CA ILE A 237 1.42 10.25 11.93
C ILE A 237 2.39 11.37 12.28
N ALA A 238 3.25 11.21 13.29
CA ALA A 238 4.29 12.18 13.61
C ALA A 238 5.30 12.35 12.47
N TYR A 239 5.41 11.35 11.58
CA TYR A 239 6.27 11.38 10.39
C TYR A 239 5.52 11.75 9.10
N SER A 240 4.22 12.08 9.20
CA SER A 240 3.38 12.25 8.01
C SER A 240 3.53 13.63 7.35
N ILE A 241 3.69 13.64 6.03
CA ILE A 241 3.76 14.89 5.24
C ILE A 241 2.39 15.49 4.94
#